data_AF-A0A7S1DAI8-F1
#
_entry.id   AF-A0A7S1DAI8-F1
#
_cell.length_a   1.000
_cell.length_b   1.000
_cell.length_c   1.000
_cell.angle_alpha   90.00
_cell.angle_beta   90.00
_cell.angle_gamma   90.00
#
_symmetry.space_group_name_H-M   'P 1'
#
loop_
_entity.id
_entity.type
_entity.pdbx_description
1 polymer ?
#
loop_
_entity_poly.entity_id
_entity_poly.type
_entity_poly.pdbx_seq_one_letter_code
_entity_poly.pdbx_strand_id
1 'polypeptide(L)'
;NFLLAQIEFTVDFLAKKNINPRKPKELDTDRLASDVLTSYGSHPLEVGRVLAMDFQGTKVELVVHSVGTMDLEATHKYTNMGQLVPQTEIVFSRADGSQGIALVGNNVAGGGAANNIFLSDFDFAKLGIGGLD
;
A
#
# COMPACT_ATOMS: atom_id res chain seq x y z
N ASN A 1 -9.29 -9.93 17.98
CA ASN A 1 -8.47 -8.71 17.90
C ASN A 1 -9.10 -7.79 16.86
N PHE A 2 -9.45 -6.54 17.19
CA PHE A 2 -10.02 -5.57 16.21
C PHE A 2 -8.98 -4.55 15.73
N LEU A 3 -7.79 -4.54 16.32
CA LEU A 3 -6.73 -3.61 15.96
C LEU A 3 -6.00 -4.09 14.72
N LEU A 4 -5.73 -3.18 13.79
CA LEU A 4 -5.01 -3.50 12.57
C LEU A 4 -3.52 -3.70 12.85
N ALA A 5 -2.99 -4.80 12.34
CA ALA A 5 -1.56 -5.06 12.27
C ALA A 5 -0.96 -4.46 10.99
N GLN A 6 -1.68 -4.56 9.88
CA GLN A 6 -1.28 -4.03 8.58
C GLN A 6 -2.48 -3.46 7.83
N ILE A 7 -2.25 -2.42 7.03
CA ILE A 7 -3.21 -1.87 6.08
C ILE A 7 -2.48 -1.43 4.81
N GLU A 8 -3.05 -1.79 3.66
CA GLU A 8 -2.61 -1.30 2.35
C GLU A 8 -3.61 -0.29 1.79
N PHE A 9 -3.09 0.85 1.33
CA PHE A 9 -3.86 1.83 0.58
C PHE A 9 -3.39 1.89 -0.87
N THR A 10 -4.33 1.82 -1.82
CA THR A 10 -4.06 2.25 -3.19
C THR A 10 -4.23 3.77 -3.29
N VAL A 11 -3.28 4.43 -3.94
CA VAL A 11 -3.22 5.90 -4.06
C VAL A 11 -3.52 6.34 -5.49
N ASP A 12 -4.37 7.36 -5.64
CA ASP A 12 -4.57 8.10 -6.89
C ASP A 12 -4.74 9.61 -6.63
N PHE A 13 -4.74 10.43 -7.69
CA PHE A 13 -5.13 11.84 -7.55
C PHE A 13 -6.65 11.96 -7.48
N LEU A 14 -7.15 12.75 -6.53
CA LEU A 14 -8.58 13.05 -6.42
C LEU A 14 -9.10 13.82 -7.64
N ALA A 15 -8.25 14.66 -8.24
CA ALA A 15 -8.57 15.41 -9.44
C ALA A 15 -7.59 15.06 -10.56
N LYS A 16 -8.08 14.38 -11.60
CA LYS A 16 -7.25 13.94 -12.74
C LYS A 16 -6.97 15.02 -13.79
N LYS A 17 -7.49 16.23 -13.59
CA LYS A 17 -7.30 17.35 -14.53
C LYS A 17 -5.85 17.85 -14.42
N ASN A 18 -5.16 17.90 -15.57
CA ASN A 18 -3.76 18.35 -15.71
C ASN A 18 -2.67 17.42 -15.18
N ILE A 19 -2.95 16.12 -15.00
CA ILE A 19 -1.88 15.15 -14.76
C ILE A 19 -0.97 15.07 -15.99
N ASN A 20 0.33 15.23 -15.79
CA ASN A 20 1.33 15.01 -16.82
C ASN A 20 2.04 13.68 -16.56
N PRO A 21 1.76 12.60 -17.32
CA PRO A 21 2.40 11.31 -17.12
C PRO A 21 3.93 11.34 -17.30
N ARG A 22 4.45 12.33 -18.06
CA ARG A 22 5.91 12.47 -18.30
C ARG A 22 6.65 13.14 -17.14
N LYS A 23 5.94 13.71 -16.18
CA LYS A 23 6.51 14.35 -14.98
C LYS A 23 5.71 13.90 -13.77
N PRO A 24 5.93 12.67 -13.29
CA PRO A 24 5.19 12.15 -12.15
C PRO A 24 5.46 12.99 -10.90
N LYS A 25 4.42 13.18 -10.10
CA LYS A 25 4.54 13.75 -8.77
C LYS A 25 5.02 12.66 -7.82
N GLU A 26 6.13 12.94 -7.14
CA GLU A 26 6.63 12.06 -6.10
C GLU A 26 5.82 12.27 -4.81
N LEU A 27 5.37 11.16 -4.23
CA LEU A 27 4.71 11.11 -2.93
C LEU A 27 5.59 10.29 -1.98
N ASP A 28 6.10 10.96 -0.96
CA ASP A 28 6.87 10.36 0.13
C ASP A 28 5.93 9.54 1.03
N THR A 29 6.05 8.21 0.97
CA THR A 29 5.16 7.28 1.67
C THR A 29 5.37 7.27 3.18
N ASP A 30 6.56 7.59 3.67
CA ASP A 30 6.84 7.66 5.11
C ASP A 30 6.12 8.87 5.73
N ARG A 31 6.14 10.02 5.03
CA ARG A 31 5.36 11.20 5.41
C ARG A 31 3.87 10.96 5.24
N LEU A 32 3.45 10.32 4.14
CA LEU A 32 2.04 10.02 3.89
C LEU A 32 1.45 9.11 4.98
N ALA A 33 2.19 8.08 5.42
CA ALA A 33 1.80 7.24 6.55
C ALA A 33 1.57 8.06 7.83
N SER A 34 2.48 9.00 8.11
CA SER A 34 2.40 9.88 9.28
C SER A 34 1.16 10.78 9.24
N ASP A 35 0.85 11.37 8.09
CA ASP A 35 -0.36 12.18 7.88
C ASP A 35 -1.65 11.33 7.98
N VAL A 36 -1.64 10.10 7.47
CA VAL A 36 -2.76 9.16 7.59
C VAL A 36 -3.03 8.81 9.05
N LEU A 37 -1.99 8.49 9.83
CA LEU A 37 -2.14 8.22 11.27
C LEU A 37 -2.63 9.45 12.05
N THR A 38 -2.14 10.64 11.70
CA THR A 38 -2.58 11.89 12.33
C THR A 38 -4.05 12.18 12.04
N SER A 39 -4.50 11.93 10.81
CA SER A 39 -5.85 12.27 10.35
C SER A 39 -6.89 11.22 10.71
N TYR A 40 -6.52 9.94 10.65
CA TYR A 40 -7.43 8.80 10.74
C TYR A 40 -7.09 7.81 11.86
N GLY A 41 -6.10 8.12 12.69
CA GLY A 41 -5.78 7.31 13.86
C GLY A 41 -7.02 7.06 14.72
N SER A 42 -7.11 5.85 15.27
CA SER A 42 -8.25 5.36 16.06
C SER A 42 -9.57 5.19 15.31
N HIS A 43 -9.65 5.47 14.00
CA HIS A 43 -10.86 5.23 13.23
C HIS A 43 -10.95 3.77 12.75
N PRO A 44 -12.16 3.19 12.69
CA PRO A 44 -12.37 1.92 12.02
C PRO A 44 -12.33 2.11 10.50
N LEU A 45 -11.52 1.32 9.82
CA LEU A 45 -11.35 1.30 8.36
C LEU A 45 -11.75 -0.06 7.80
N GLU A 46 -12.46 -0.06 6.68
CA GLU A 46 -12.94 -1.25 5.97
C GLU A 46 -12.36 -1.30 4.55
N VAL A 47 -12.20 -2.50 4.02
CA VAL A 47 -11.76 -2.70 2.62
C VAL A 47 -12.73 -2.01 1.66
N GLY A 48 -12.20 -1.30 0.67
CA GLY A 48 -12.95 -0.52 -0.30
C GLY A 48 -13.32 0.89 0.18
N ARG A 49 -13.07 1.23 1.45
CA ARG A 49 -13.32 2.59 1.94
C ARG A 49 -12.42 3.60 1.24
N VAL A 50 -13.03 4.67 0.74
CA VAL A 50 -12.36 5.78 0.08
C VAL A 50 -12.11 6.90 1.09
N LEU A 51 -10.89 7.40 1.15
CA LEU A 51 -10.46 8.54 1.95
C LEU A 51 -9.88 9.61 1.02
N ALA A 52 -10.38 10.84 1.14
CA ALA A 52 -9.80 11.98 0.44
C ALA A 52 -8.96 12.81 1.42
N MET A 53 -7.72 13.12 1.04
CA MET A 53 -6.84 13.96 1.85
C MET A 53 -6.05 14.95 1.01
N ASP A 54 -5.61 16.03 1.66
CA ASP A 54 -4.65 16.97 1.10
C ASP A 54 -3.27 16.61 1.65
N PHE A 55 -2.37 16.17 0.77
CA PHE A 55 -1.01 15.82 1.11
C PHE A 55 -0.05 16.82 0.45
N GLN A 56 0.54 17.70 1.26
CA GLN A 56 1.48 18.74 0.80
C GLN A 56 0.92 19.56 -0.38
N GLY A 57 -0.36 19.96 -0.32
CA GLY A 57 -1.05 20.72 -1.36
C GLY A 57 -1.52 19.88 -2.55
N THR A 58 -1.37 18.56 -2.49
CA THR A 58 -1.84 17.62 -3.52
C THR A 58 -3.05 16.86 -3.00
N LYS A 59 -4.17 16.94 -3.73
CA LYS A 59 -5.39 16.21 -3.36
C LYS A 59 -5.28 14.77 -3.84
N VAL A 60 -5.22 13.84 -2.89
CA VAL A 60 -5.09 12.41 -3.15
C VAL A 60 -6.32 11.67 -2.65
N GLU A 61 -6.64 10.60 -3.37
CA GLU A 61 -7.61 9.59 -3.00
C GLU A 61 -6.84 8.35 -2.53
N LEU A 62 -7.16 7.88 -1.32
CA LEU A 62 -6.68 6.63 -0.76
C LEU A 62 -7.84 5.66 -0.68
N VAL A 63 -7.68 4.46 -1.25
CA VAL A 63 -8.68 3.38 -1.10
C VAL A 63 -8.06 2.26 -0.30
N VAL A 64 -8.75 1.81 0.74
CA VAL A 64 -8.31 0.66 1.55
C VAL A 64 -8.35 -0.59 0.68
N HIS A 65 -7.19 -1.12 0.30
CA HIS A 65 -7.08 -2.29 -0.57
C HIS A 65 -7.15 -3.59 0.24
N SER A 66 -6.37 -3.67 1.31
CA SER A 66 -6.33 -4.83 2.19
C SER A 66 -6.09 -4.41 3.64
N VAL A 67 -6.62 -5.18 4.58
CA VAL A 67 -6.37 -5.00 6.01
C VAL A 67 -6.07 -6.35 6.66
N GLY A 68 -5.13 -6.35 7.59
CA GLY A 68 -4.72 -7.51 8.36
C GLY A 68 -4.77 -7.22 9.85
N THR A 69 -5.22 -8.21 10.62
CA THR A 69 -5.12 -8.20 12.09
C THR A 69 -4.09 -9.22 12.54
N MET A 70 -3.50 -9.01 13.72
CA MET A 70 -2.58 -9.97 14.31
C MET A 70 -3.37 -11.03 15.08
N ASP A 71 -3.18 -12.30 14.70
CA ASP A 71 -3.67 -13.43 15.46
C ASP A 71 -2.65 -13.86 16.54
N LEU A 72 -3.08 -14.67 17.51
CA LEU A 72 -2.23 -15.19 18.59
C LEU A 72 -1.07 -16.03 18.06
N GLU A 73 -1.22 -16.60 16.86
CA GLU A 73 -0.18 -17.36 16.16
C GLU A 73 0.82 -16.46 15.39
N ALA A 74 0.77 -15.13 15.60
CA ALA A 74 1.63 -14.12 14.95
C ALA A 74 1.57 -14.12 13.42
N THR A 75 0.51 -14.69 12.83
CA THR A 75 0.25 -14.65 11.40
C THR A 75 -0.70 -13.49 11.07
N HIS A 76 -0.46 -12.83 9.94
CA HIS A 76 -1.39 -11.84 9.41
C HIS A 76 -2.65 -12.54 8.92
N LYS A 77 -3.78 -12.23 9.54
CA LYS A 77 -5.09 -12.68 9.08
C LYS A 77 -5.80 -11.55 8.37
N TYR A 78 -6.04 -11.73 7.08
CA TYR A 78 -6.88 -10.82 6.30
C TYR A 78 -8.28 -10.74 6.91
N THR A 79 -8.79 -9.52 7.02
CA THR A 79 -10.14 -9.21 7.48
C THR A 79 -10.75 -8.16 6.57
N ASN A 80 -12.03 -7.85 6.78
CA ASN A 80 -12.72 -6.81 6.02
C ASN A 80 -12.67 -5.45 6.70
N MET A 81 -12.37 -5.39 8.00
CA MET A 81 -12.34 -4.15 8.78
C MET A 81 -11.46 -4.27 10.03
N GLY A 82 -10.89 -3.15 10.48
CA GLY A 82 -10.32 -3.01 11.81
C GLY A 82 -10.03 -1.56 12.19
N GLN A 83 -9.56 -1.34 13.41
CA GLN A 83 -9.19 -0.02 13.91
C GLN A 83 -7.73 0.30 13.59
N LEU A 84 -7.51 1.44 12.92
CA LEU A 84 -6.17 1.96 12.67
C LEU A 84 -5.54 2.44 13.98
N VAL A 85 -4.34 1.95 14.30
CA VAL A 85 -3.58 2.33 15.50
C VAL A 85 -2.17 2.76 15.13
N PRO A 86 -1.43 3.48 16.00
CA PRO A 86 -0.07 3.92 15.70
C PRO A 86 0.93 2.78 15.38
N GLN A 87 0.60 1.55 15.77
CA GLN A 87 1.43 0.36 15.59
C GLN A 87 1.11 -0.37 14.27
N THR A 88 0.07 0.04 13.54
CA THR A 88 -0.32 -0.58 12.28
C THR A 88 0.74 -0.29 11.22
N GLU A 89 1.24 -1.32 10.56
CA GLU A 89 2.07 -1.19 9.37
C GLU A 89 1.21 -0.64 8.22
N ILE A 90 1.55 0.57 7.75
CA ILE A 90 0.87 1.20 6.61
C ILE A 90 1.73 1.02 5.37
N VAL A 91 1.14 0.49 4.30
CA VAL A 91 1.81 0.39 3.00
C VAL A 91 0.95 0.99 1.89
N PHE A 92 1.60 1.44 0.82
CA PHE A 92 0.97 2.12 -0.29
C PHE A 92 1.31 1.48 -1.62
N SER A 93 0.28 1.27 -2.44
CA SER A 93 0.41 0.92 -3.86
C SER A 93 -0.25 2.00 -4.71
N ARG A 94 0.06 2.05 -6.01
CA ARG A 94 -0.67 2.93 -6.92
C ARG A 94 -1.97 2.25 -7.30
N ALA A 95 -3.06 3.01 -7.38
CA ALA A 95 -4.31 2.48 -7.91
C ALA A 95 -4.13 2.01 -9.36
N ASP A 96 -4.89 0.98 -9.75
CA ASP A 96 -4.84 0.46 -11.11
C ASP A 96 -5.16 1.54 -12.15
N GLY A 97 -4.29 1.65 -13.16
CA GLY A 97 -4.40 2.67 -14.18
C GLY A 97 -4.03 4.10 -13.73
N SER A 98 -3.62 4.30 -12.48
CA SER A 98 -3.13 5.61 -12.01
C SER A 98 -1.91 6.05 -12.84
N GLN A 99 -1.90 7.32 -13.24
CA GLN A 99 -0.86 7.93 -14.05
C GLN A 99 -0.26 9.13 -13.31
N GLY A 100 1.03 9.38 -13.52
CA GLY A 100 1.68 10.59 -12.99
C GLY A 100 1.89 10.61 -11.47
N ILE A 101 1.78 9.48 -10.78
CA ILE A 101 2.20 9.29 -9.39
C ILE A 101 3.44 8.39 -9.35
N ALA A 102 4.45 8.83 -8.62
CA ALA A 102 5.58 8.02 -8.20
C ALA A 102 5.56 7.92 -6.66
N LEU A 103 5.48 6.71 -6.12
CA LEU A 103 5.59 6.50 -4.67
C LEU A 103 7.06 6.28 -4.33
N VAL A 104 7.56 6.99 -3.33
CA VAL A 104 8.95 6.91 -2.87
C VAL A 104 8.99 6.78 -1.35
N GLY A 105 9.98 6.08 -0.81
CA GLY A 105 10.10 5.81 0.62
C GLY A 105 10.01 4.33 0.98
N ASN A 106 9.86 4.04 2.27
CA ASN A 106 9.92 2.66 2.79
C ASN A 106 8.56 1.96 2.82
N ASN A 107 7.47 2.72 2.86
CA ASN A 107 6.10 2.21 2.96
C ASN A 107 5.48 1.90 1.57
N VAL A 108 6.28 1.63 0.54
CA VAL A 108 5.78 1.22 -0.77
C VAL A 108 5.53 -0.29 -0.76
N ALA A 109 4.32 -0.71 -1.15
CA ALA A 109 3.94 -2.12 -1.26
C ALA A 109 4.88 -2.85 -2.24
N GLY A 110 5.33 -4.05 -1.86
CA GLY A 110 6.34 -4.80 -2.62
C GLY A 110 7.78 -4.27 -2.47
N GLY A 111 8.00 -3.29 -1.58
CA GLY A 111 9.30 -2.69 -1.30
C GLY A 111 9.49 -1.37 -2.04
N GLY A 112 9.93 -0.34 -1.32
CA GLY A 112 10.57 0.83 -1.93
C GLY A 112 11.76 0.39 -2.79
N ALA A 113 12.31 1.31 -3.58
CA ALA A 113 13.29 1.11 -4.68
C ALA A 113 14.50 0.14 -4.47
N ALA A 114 14.65 -0.49 -3.30
CA ALA A 114 15.66 -1.49 -2.96
C ALA A 114 15.18 -2.95 -2.80
N ASN A 115 13.88 -3.27 -2.82
CA ASN A 115 13.43 -4.66 -2.52
C ASN A 115 12.53 -5.27 -3.62
N ASN A 116 13.09 -5.49 -4.81
CA ASN A 116 12.52 -6.45 -5.78
C ASN A 116 12.63 -7.87 -5.22
N ILE A 117 11.74 -8.24 -4.27
CA ILE A 117 11.57 -9.60 -3.76
C ILE A 117 10.65 -10.42 -4.70
N PHE A 118 10.16 -9.82 -5.78
CA PHE A 118 9.54 -10.56 -6.87
C PHE A 118 10.61 -11.20 -7.76
N LEU A 119 10.98 -12.43 -7.41
CA LEU A 119 11.50 -13.45 -8.31
C LEU A 119 10.58 -13.56 -9.54
N SER A 120 10.87 -12.76 -10.57
CA SER A 120 10.13 -12.81 -11.84
C SER A 120 10.68 -13.87 -12.80
N ASP A 121 11.54 -14.79 -12.34
CA ASP A 121 12.11 -15.86 -13.18
C ASP A 121 12.41 -17.16 -12.40
N PHE A 122 11.53 -17.56 -11.46
CA PHE A 122 11.64 -18.90 -10.87
C PHE A 122 11.02 -19.94 -11.81
N ASP A 123 11.79 -20.32 -12.82
CA ASP A 123 11.45 -21.40 -13.75
C ASP A 123 12.00 -22.74 -13.22
N PHE A 124 11.11 -23.64 -12.78
CA PHE A 124 11.49 -24.97 -12.32
C PHE A 124 12.22 -25.79 -13.41
N ALA A 125 12.05 -25.44 -14.70
CA ALA A 125 12.79 -26.07 -15.79
C ALA A 125 14.30 -25.74 -15.74
N LYS A 126 14.68 -24.56 -15.21
CA LYS A 126 16.09 -24.16 -15.05
C LYS A 126 16.74 -24.69 -13.76
N LEU A 127 15.96 -25.22 -12.81
CA LEU A 127 16.46 -25.82 -11.56
C LEU A 127 17.00 -27.25 -11.73
N GLY A 128 17.04 -27.77 -12.96
CA GLY A 128 17.76 -29.01 -13.27
C GLY A 128 17.13 -30.30 -12.74
N ILE A 129 15.89 -30.27 -12.25
CA ILE A 129 15.17 -31.45 -11.74
C ILE A 129 14.30 -32.16 -12.80
N GLY A 130 14.34 -31.73 -14.07
CA GLY A 130 13.57 -32.33 -15.15
C GLY A 130 14.42 -33.16 -16.10
N GLY A 131 14.50 -34.47 -15.86
CA GLY A 131 15.02 -35.40 -16.86
C GLY A 131 15.31 -36.81 -16.35
N LEU A 132 14.28 -37.59 -16.03
CA LEU A 132 14.33 -39.05 -16.11
C LEU A 132 12.98 -39.58 -16.63
N ASP A 133 13.00 -39.96 -17.91
CA ASP A 133 11.99 -40.64 -18.77
C ASP A 133 10.69 -39.90 -19.13
#